data_AF-A0A7K3H614-F1
#
_entry.id   AF-A0A7K3H614-F1
#
_cell.length_a   1.000
_cell.length_b   1.000
_cell.length_c   1.000
_cell.angle_alpha   90.00
_cell.angle_beta   90.00
_cell.angle_gamma   90.00
#
_symmetry.space_group_name_H-M   'P 1'
#
loop_
_entity.id
_entity.type
_entity.pdbx_description
1 polymer ?
#
loop_
_entity_poly.entity_id
_entity_poly.type
_entity_poly.pdbx_seq_one_letter_code
_entity_poly.pdbx_strand_id
1 'polypeptide(L)'
;TAGTVPGGPALDPELRWRLLLRLTVLGAAGPADIDAALADDPGATGREGAARCRAALPDPAAKETAWNALFDSDELSNRFVKATAEGFWQPEQRDLLTGYVRRYHPAAVAAAARRGPAIATILGREGYPAHAVDEETLRLGRECLRRDEPVPALRRKLEDQLDDLARILRARATHTTGHTTGHTTGTG
;
A
#
# COMPACT_ATOMS: atom_id res chain seq x y z
N THR A 1 15.44 -2.90 -27.26
CA THR A 1 16.55 -2.05 -26.79
C THR A 1 16.83 -2.39 -25.34
N ALA A 2 18.00 -2.98 -25.11
CA ALA A 2 18.33 -3.76 -23.92
C ALA A 2 18.63 -2.86 -22.72
N GLY A 3 17.71 -2.74 -21.75
CA GLY A 3 17.97 -2.51 -20.32
C GLY A 3 19.03 -1.47 -19.89
N THR A 4 19.33 -0.49 -20.74
CA THR A 4 20.40 0.49 -20.56
C THR A 4 19.88 1.87 -20.91
N VAL A 5 20.27 2.85 -20.10
CA VAL A 5 20.28 4.25 -20.53
C VAL A 5 21.36 4.36 -21.62
N PRO A 6 21.14 5.07 -22.74
CA PRO A 6 22.15 5.18 -23.79
C PRO A 6 23.49 5.65 -23.22
N GLY A 7 24.51 4.78 -23.30
CA GLY A 7 25.86 5.03 -22.79
C GLY A 7 26.10 4.77 -21.29
N GLY A 8 25.12 4.24 -20.56
CA GLY A 8 25.22 3.94 -19.11
C GLY A 8 25.45 2.44 -18.80
N PRO A 9 25.84 2.10 -17.55
CA PRO A 9 25.94 0.71 -17.11
C PRO A 9 24.59 0.00 -17.17
N ALA A 10 24.60 -1.34 -17.19
CA ALA A 10 23.39 -2.14 -17.07
C ALA A 10 22.59 -1.71 -15.82
N LEU A 11 21.28 -1.50 -15.97
CA LEU A 11 20.44 -1.13 -14.84
C LEU A 11 20.47 -2.23 -13.78
N ASP A 12 20.78 -1.83 -12.55
CA ASP A 12 20.68 -2.65 -11.34
C ASP A 12 19.30 -3.37 -11.30
N PRO A 13 19.24 -4.69 -11.03
CA PRO A 13 17.99 -5.44 -11.01
C PRO A 13 16.92 -4.83 -10.12
N GLU A 14 17.28 -4.34 -8.94
CA GLU A 14 16.33 -3.69 -8.03
C GLU A 14 15.77 -2.39 -8.64
N LEU A 15 16.63 -1.57 -9.28
CA LEU A 15 16.18 -0.40 -10.02
C LEU A 15 15.23 -0.77 -11.18
N ARG A 16 15.49 -1.85 -11.91
CA ARG A 16 14.61 -2.32 -12.99
C ARG A 16 13.21 -2.65 -12.48
N TRP A 17 13.11 -3.39 -11.39
CA TRP A 17 11.82 -3.70 -10.77
C TRP A 17 11.10 -2.47 -10.21
N ARG A 18 11.83 -1.50 -9.65
CA ARG A 18 11.22 -0.23 -9.21
C ARG A 18 10.65 0.59 -10.37
N LEU A 19 11.37 0.64 -11.50
CA LEU A 19 10.88 1.31 -12.71
C LEU A 19 9.65 0.59 -13.26
N LEU A 20 9.70 -0.74 -13.38
CA LEU A 20 8.57 -1.54 -13.85
C LEU A 20 7.35 -1.39 -12.94
N LEU A 21 7.54 -1.36 -11.62
CA LEU A 21 6.47 -1.07 -10.66
C LEU A 21 5.80 0.27 -10.98
N ARG A 22 6.57 1.35 -11.15
CA ARG A 22 6.00 2.67 -11.47
C ARG A 22 5.26 2.67 -12.80
N LEU A 23 5.78 2.02 -13.83
CA LEU A 23 5.08 1.87 -15.11
C LEU A 23 3.78 1.07 -14.94
N THR A 24 3.80 0.00 -14.15
CA THR A 24 2.63 -0.82 -13.85
C THR A 24 1.56 -0.02 -13.14
N VAL A 25 1.92 0.72 -12.09
CA VAL A 25 1.01 1.58 -11.32
C VAL A 25 0.28 2.58 -12.22
N LEU A 26 1.00 3.15 -13.19
CA LEU A 26 0.51 4.15 -14.14
C LEU A 26 -0.20 3.52 -15.35
N GLY A 27 -0.32 2.18 -15.43
CA GLY A 27 -0.95 1.48 -16.54
C GLY A 27 -0.13 1.45 -17.83
N ALA A 28 1.15 1.83 -17.77
CA ALA A 28 2.07 1.83 -18.90
C ALA A 28 2.82 0.49 -19.10
N ALA A 29 2.71 -0.43 -18.14
CA ALA A 29 3.19 -1.80 -18.23
C ALA A 29 2.13 -2.76 -17.69
N GLY A 30 2.05 -3.96 -18.28
CA GLY A 30 1.04 -4.96 -17.97
C GLY A 30 1.61 -6.33 -17.60
N PRO A 31 0.75 -7.36 -17.49
CA PRO A 31 1.16 -8.72 -17.13
C PRO A 31 2.30 -9.28 -17.99
N ALA A 32 2.26 -9.05 -19.30
CA ALA A 32 3.30 -9.52 -20.23
C ALA A 32 4.67 -8.90 -19.94
N ASP A 33 4.73 -7.62 -19.57
CA ASP A 33 5.99 -6.94 -19.22
C ASP A 33 6.55 -7.49 -17.90
N ILE A 34 5.67 -7.79 -16.95
CA ILE A 34 6.03 -8.41 -15.66
C ILE A 34 6.59 -9.81 -15.88
N ASP A 35 5.95 -10.61 -16.74
CA ASP A 35 6.39 -11.97 -17.03
C ASP A 35 7.72 -11.98 -17.80
N ALA A 36 7.92 -11.04 -18.73
CA ALA A 36 9.19 -10.86 -19.43
C ALA A 36 10.32 -10.47 -18.45
N ALA A 37 10.07 -9.51 -17.56
CA ALA A 37 11.05 -9.11 -16.56
C ALA A 37 11.38 -10.24 -15.57
N LEU A 38 10.40 -11.08 -15.22
CA LEU A 38 10.59 -12.24 -14.36
C LEU A 38 11.38 -13.35 -15.06
N ALA A 39 11.19 -13.55 -16.37
CA ALA A 39 11.99 -14.49 -17.14
C ALA A 39 13.47 -14.06 -17.18
N ASP A 40 13.72 -12.76 -17.29
CA ASP A 40 15.07 -12.18 -17.24
C ASP A 40 15.70 -12.21 -15.83
N ASP A 41 14.90 -12.20 -14.77
CA ASP A 41 15.32 -12.28 -13.36
C ASP A 41 14.48 -13.31 -12.58
N PRO A 42 14.76 -14.62 -12.73
CA PRO A 42 13.96 -15.68 -12.09
C PRO A 42 14.27 -15.87 -10.60
N GLY A 43 15.17 -15.05 -10.04
CA GLY A 43 15.65 -15.13 -8.66
C GLY A 43 14.60 -14.74 -7.62
N ALA A 44 14.98 -14.79 -6.35
CA ALA A 44 14.09 -14.41 -5.26
C ALA A 44 13.64 -12.94 -5.38
N THR A 45 14.58 -12.04 -5.67
CA THR A 45 14.32 -10.62 -5.90
C THR A 45 13.33 -10.41 -7.04
N GLY A 46 13.52 -11.08 -8.18
CA GLY A 46 12.60 -10.95 -9.31
C GLY A 46 11.21 -11.51 -9.05
N ARG A 47 11.10 -12.64 -8.33
CA ARG A 47 9.79 -13.16 -7.92
C ARG A 47 9.05 -12.21 -6.97
N GLU A 48 9.75 -11.58 -6.03
CA GLU A 48 9.17 -10.54 -5.16
C GLU A 48 8.77 -9.29 -5.96
N GLY A 49 9.63 -8.84 -6.89
CA GLY A 49 9.34 -7.74 -7.80
C GLY A 49 8.09 -8.00 -8.63
N ALA A 50 7.95 -9.21 -9.19
CA ALA A 50 6.78 -9.62 -9.96
C ALA A 50 5.51 -9.65 -9.11
N ALA A 51 5.56 -10.21 -7.88
CA ALA A 51 4.43 -10.20 -6.97
C ALA A 51 3.97 -8.77 -6.63
N ARG A 52 4.92 -7.87 -6.36
CA ARG A 52 4.63 -6.45 -6.11
C ARG A 52 3.99 -5.77 -7.32
N CYS A 53 4.53 -5.99 -8.52
CA CYS A 53 3.97 -5.39 -9.74
C CYS A 53 2.56 -5.94 -10.03
N ARG A 54 2.34 -7.24 -9.90
CA ARG A 54 0.99 -7.83 -10.11
C ARG A 54 -0.05 -7.24 -9.16
N ALA A 55 0.29 -7.02 -7.89
CA ALA A 55 -0.58 -6.35 -6.93
C ALA A 55 -0.81 -4.85 -7.23
N ALA A 56 0.11 -4.23 -7.98
CA ALA A 56 0.06 -2.83 -8.37
C ALA A 56 -0.67 -2.56 -9.69
N LEU A 57 -1.09 -3.60 -10.43
CA LEU A 57 -1.86 -3.44 -11.66
C LEU A 57 -3.14 -2.62 -11.38
N PRO A 58 -3.45 -1.59 -12.21
CA PRO A 58 -4.67 -0.77 -12.09
C PRO A 58 -5.89 -1.50 -12.65
N ASP A 59 -6.08 -2.76 -12.25
CA ASP A 59 -7.12 -3.64 -12.73
C ASP A 59 -7.93 -4.21 -11.54
N PRO A 60 -9.28 -4.16 -11.58
CA PRO A 60 -10.11 -4.66 -10.48
C PRO A 60 -9.87 -6.14 -10.14
N ALA A 61 -9.66 -7.01 -11.14
CA ALA A 61 -9.45 -8.44 -10.89
C ALA A 61 -8.07 -8.70 -10.28
N ALA A 62 -7.05 -7.93 -10.68
CA ALA A 62 -5.73 -7.96 -10.05
C ALA A 62 -5.79 -7.49 -8.59
N LYS A 63 -6.57 -6.45 -8.28
CA LYS A 63 -6.80 -6.01 -6.89
C LYS A 63 -7.50 -7.07 -6.07
N GLU A 64 -8.55 -7.69 -6.59
CA GLU A 64 -9.23 -8.75 -5.84
C GLU A 64 -8.31 -9.97 -5.60
N THR A 65 -7.53 -10.34 -6.60
CA THR A 65 -6.53 -11.42 -6.47
C THR A 65 -5.50 -11.11 -5.39
N ALA A 66 -4.94 -9.89 -5.39
CA ALA A 66 -3.99 -9.44 -4.38
C ALA A 66 -4.63 -9.35 -3.00
N TRP A 67 -5.87 -8.88 -2.90
CA TRP A 67 -6.62 -8.83 -1.66
C TRP A 67 -6.79 -10.22 -1.04
N ASN A 68 -7.25 -11.19 -1.84
CA ASN A 68 -7.43 -12.56 -1.41
C ASN A 68 -6.10 -13.15 -0.90
N ALA A 69 -5.00 -12.90 -1.61
CA ALA A 69 -3.68 -13.38 -1.22
C ALA A 69 -3.15 -12.77 0.10
N LEU A 70 -3.56 -11.53 0.41
CA LEU A 70 -3.18 -10.83 1.65
C LEU A 70 -4.03 -11.28 2.85
N PHE A 71 -5.34 -11.37 2.67
CA PHE A 71 -6.29 -11.44 3.79
C PHE A 71 -7.05 -12.77 3.90
N ASP A 72 -7.32 -13.44 2.79
CA ASP A 72 -8.22 -14.60 2.74
C ASP A 72 -7.48 -15.94 2.52
N SER A 73 -6.24 -15.89 2.02
CA SER A 73 -5.36 -17.05 1.83
C SER A 73 -4.17 -17.05 2.78
N ASP A 74 -3.72 -18.25 3.15
CA ASP A 74 -2.57 -18.48 4.03
C ASP A 74 -1.37 -19.10 3.26
N GLU A 75 -1.45 -19.19 1.92
CA GLU A 75 -0.46 -19.88 1.07
C GLU A 75 0.85 -19.12 0.86
N LEU A 76 0.81 -17.78 0.87
CA LEU A 76 1.99 -16.97 0.63
C LEU A 76 2.95 -16.99 1.82
N SER A 77 4.24 -17.12 1.54
CA SER A 77 5.28 -16.86 2.53
C SER A 77 5.27 -15.39 2.96
N ASN A 78 5.77 -15.09 4.17
CA ASN A 78 5.82 -13.71 4.70
C ASN A 78 6.45 -12.70 3.73
N ARG A 79 7.46 -13.14 2.98
CA ARG A 79 8.16 -12.34 1.97
C ARG A 79 7.24 -11.97 0.80
N PHE A 80 6.45 -12.91 0.30
CA PHE A 80 5.47 -12.65 -0.76
C PHE A 80 4.28 -11.85 -0.25
N VAL A 81 3.83 -12.03 0.99
CA VAL A 81 2.81 -11.17 1.60
C VAL A 81 3.31 -9.73 1.66
N LYS A 82 4.54 -9.49 2.13
CA LYS A 82 5.13 -8.15 2.17
C LYS A 82 5.22 -7.53 0.78
N ALA A 83 5.75 -8.24 -0.20
CA ALA A 83 5.85 -7.75 -1.58
C ALA A 83 4.47 -7.42 -2.18
N THR A 84 3.47 -8.28 -1.96
CA THR A 84 2.08 -8.05 -2.41
C THR A 84 1.48 -6.81 -1.74
N ALA A 85 1.68 -6.65 -0.42
CA ALA A 85 1.16 -5.52 0.34
C ALA A 85 1.78 -4.19 -0.12
N GLU A 86 3.09 -4.16 -0.38
CA GLU A 86 3.80 -3.01 -0.94
C GLU A 86 3.28 -2.60 -2.33
N GLY A 87 2.73 -3.55 -3.10
CA GLY A 87 2.15 -3.30 -4.42
C GLY A 87 0.68 -2.86 -4.37
N PHE A 88 -0.07 -3.25 -3.33
CA PHE A 88 -1.52 -3.11 -3.32
C PHE A 88 -2.01 -1.66 -3.23
N TRP A 89 -1.52 -0.89 -2.25
CA TRP A 89 -1.99 0.47 -1.97
C TRP A 89 -1.23 1.52 -2.80
N GLN A 90 -1.74 1.82 -3.99
CA GLN A 90 -1.17 2.82 -4.89
C GLN A 90 -2.07 4.08 -4.93
N PRO A 91 -1.63 5.23 -4.41
CA PRO A 91 -2.46 6.44 -4.30
C PRO A 91 -3.07 6.89 -5.63
N GLU A 92 -2.39 6.66 -6.75
CA GLU A 92 -2.85 6.97 -8.11
C GLU A 92 -4.11 6.18 -8.51
N GLN A 93 -4.44 5.11 -7.79
CA GLN A 93 -5.55 4.21 -8.06
C GLN A 93 -6.70 4.39 -7.05
N ARG A 94 -6.84 5.59 -6.46
CA ARG A 94 -7.79 5.90 -5.38
C ARG A 94 -9.22 5.37 -5.63
N ASP A 95 -9.74 5.54 -6.84
CA ASP A 95 -11.11 5.14 -7.18
C ASP A 95 -11.30 3.62 -7.06
N LEU A 96 -10.30 2.83 -7.48
CA LEU A 96 -10.29 1.38 -7.31
C LEU A 96 -10.15 0.96 -5.84
N LEU A 97 -9.41 1.75 -5.05
CA LEU A 97 -9.04 1.40 -3.68
C LEU A 97 -10.09 1.78 -2.63
N THR A 98 -11.00 2.71 -2.95
CA THR A 98 -12.00 3.25 -2.01
C THR A 98 -12.83 2.15 -1.34
N GLY A 99 -13.22 1.11 -2.08
CA GLY A 99 -13.99 -0.02 -1.56
C GLY A 99 -13.22 -0.90 -0.55
N TYR A 100 -11.89 -0.92 -0.62
CA TYR A 100 -11.04 -1.77 0.20
C TYR A 100 -10.70 -1.15 1.56
N VAL A 101 -10.69 0.18 1.68
CA VAL A 101 -10.39 0.88 2.95
C VAL A 101 -11.35 0.42 4.05
N ARG A 102 -12.65 0.33 3.74
CA ARG A 102 -13.67 -0.15 4.68
C ARG A 102 -13.49 -1.63 5.08
N ARG A 103 -12.92 -2.44 4.19
CA ARG A 103 -12.73 -3.89 4.40
C ARG A 103 -11.47 -4.18 5.22
N TYR A 104 -10.50 -3.26 5.26
CA TYR A 104 -9.16 -3.48 5.77
C TYR A 104 -9.13 -3.95 7.23
N HIS A 105 -9.76 -3.20 8.15
CA HIS A 105 -9.65 -3.51 9.58
C HIS A 105 -10.15 -4.91 9.95
N PRO A 106 -11.39 -5.33 9.61
CA PRO A 106 -11.85 -6.68 9.93
C PRO A 106 -11.01 -7.76 9.24
N ALA A 107 -10.61 -7.53 7.98
CA ALA A 107 -9.77 -8.47 7.23
C ALA A 107 -8.37 -8.63 7.86
N ALA A 108 -7.74 -7.54 8.26
CA ALA A 108 -6.43 -7.53 8.91
C ALA A 108 -6.47 -8.21 10.28
N VAL A 109 -7.52 -7.98 11.09
CA VAL A 109 -7.71 -8.66 12.38
C VAL A 109 -7.83 -10.16 12.17
N ALA A 110 -8.70 -10.59 11.26
CA ALA A 110 -8.91 -12.02 10.97
C ALA A 110 -7.62 -12.69 10.48
N ALA A 111 -6.95 -12.10 9.49
CA ALA A 111 -5.72 -12.64 8.92
C ALA A 111 -4.57 -12.68 9.95
N ALA A 112 -4.43 -11.65 10.79
CA ALA A 112 -3.42 -11.59 11.84
C ALA A 112 -3.64 -12.66 12.93
N ALA A 113 -4.90 -12.91 13.30
CA ALA A 113 -5.25 -13.95 14.26
C ALA A 113 -4.93 -15.35 13.72
N ARG A 114 -5.25 -15.62 12.45
CA ARG A 114 -4.96 -16.92 11.81
C ARG A 114 -3.47 -17.15 11.55
N ARG A 115 -2.75 -16.13 11.08
CA ARG A 115 -1.39 -16.27 10.51
C ARG A 115 -0.27 -15.81 11.44
N GLY A 116 -0.62 -15.27 12.61
CA GLY A 116 0.31 -14.95 13.68
C GLY A 116 1.10 -13.64 13.55
N PRO A 117 2.02 -13.38 14.49
CA PRO A 117 2.60 -12.04 14.71
C PRO A 117 3.42 -11.47 13.55
N ALA A 118 4.06 -12.33 12.75
CA ALA A 118 4.87 -11.88 11.62
C ALA A 118 3.98 -11.27 10.52
N ILE A 119 2.89 -11.95 10.17
CA ILE A 119 1.90 -11.43 9.22
C ILE A 119 1.15 -10.24 9.81
N ALA A 120 0.80 -10.28 11.09
CA ALA A 120 0.19 -9.15 11.79
C ALA A 120 1.03 -7.86 11.65
N THR A 121 2.36 -7.99 11.74
CA THR A 121 3.28 -6.85 11.56
C THR A 121 3.27 -6.33 10.11
N ILE A 122 3.28 -7.22 9.12
CA ILE A 122 3.26 -6.86 7.70
C ILE A 122 1.94 -6.18 7.34
N LEU A 123 0.81 -6.77 7.73
CA LEU A 123 -0.51 -6.21 7.43
C LEU A 123 -0.71 -4.85 8.11
N GLY A 124 -0.23 -4.68 9.34
CA GLY A 124 -0.31 -3.40 10.06
C GLY A 124 0.62 -2.30 9.54
N ARG A 125 1.64 -2.62 8.75
CA ARG A 125 2.61 -1.66 8.23
C ARG A 125 2.49 -1.47 6.73
N GLU A 126 2.83 -2.48 5.95
CA GLU A 126 2.77 -2.47 4.50
C GLU A 126 1.34 -2.66 3.98
N GLY A 127 0.52 -3.42 4.71
CA GLY A 127 -0.89 -3.64 4.36
C GLY A 127 -1.85 -2.54 4.78
N TYR A 128 -1.38 -1.50 5.49
CA TYR A 128 -2.24 -0.42 5.99
C TYR A 128 -2.52 0.63 4.89
N PRO A 129 -3.77 1.11 4.73
CA PRO A 129 -4.15 2.10 3.71
C PRO A 129 -3.69 3.53 4.06
N ALA A 130 -2.38 3.75 4.20
CA ALA A 130 -1.80 5.04 4.65
C ALA A 130 -2.16 6.26 3.76
N HIS A 131 -2.54 6.03 2.51
CA HIS A 131 -2.96 7.07 1.57
C HIS A 131 -4.39 7.59 1.84
N ALA A 132 -5.22 6.82 2.54
CA ALA A 132 -6.59 7.18 2.90
C ALA A 132 -6.59 8.13 4.11
N VAL A 133 -6.16 9.37 3.88
CA VAL A 133 -6.02 10.39 4.93
C VAL A 133 -7.31 11.18 5.08
N ASP A 134 -8.27 10.61 5.82
CA ASP A 134 -9.56 11.21 6.15
C ASP A 134 -10.07 10.79 7.55
N GLU A 135 -11.06 11.51 8.05
CA GLU A 135 -11.67 11.26 9.37
C GLU A 135 -12.37 9.91 9.47
N GLU A 136 -12.88 9.39 8.35
CA GLU A 136 -13.54 8.09 8.33
C GLU A 136 -12.55 6.95 8.57
N THR A 137 -11.38 6.99 7.92
CA THR A 137 -10.30 6.03 8.12
C THR A 137 -9.81 6.05 9.56
N LEU A 138 -9.67 7.25 10.16
CA LEU A 138 -9.32 7.40 11.58
C LEU A 138 -10.39 6.80 12.50
N ARG A 139 -11.68 7.04 12.20
CA ARG A 139 -12.81 6.49 12.96
C ARG A 139 -12.82 4.96 12.93
N LEU A 140 -12.67 4.37 11.75
CA LEU A 140 -12.66 2.90 11.55
C LEU A 140 -11.52 2.25 12.33
N GLY A 141 -10.31 2.80 12.28
CA GLY A 141 -9.19 2.22 13.00
C GLY A 141 -9.32 2.33 14.52
N ARG A 142 -9.83 3.46 15.03
CA ARG A 142 -10.14 3.60 16.47
C ARG A 142 -11.24 2.64 16.93
N GLU A 143 -12.23 2.41 16.08
CA GLU A 143 -13.29 1.43 16.35
C GLU A 143 -12.72 0.01 16.43
N CYS A 144 -11.85 -0.36 15.49
CA CYS A 144 -11.15 -1.64 15.48
C CYS A 144 -10.35 -1.87 16.77
N LEU A 145 -9.54 -0.88 17.20
CA LEU A 145 -8.76 -0.99 18.43
C LEU A 145 -9.60 -1.17 19.70
N ARG A 146 -10.84 -0.66 19.71
CA ARG A 146 -11.78 -0.77 20.84
C ARG A 146 -12.59 -2.06 20.83
N ARG A 147 -13.01 -2.56 19.66
CA ARG A 147 -14.03 -3.60 19.55
C ARG A 147 -13.50 -4.97 19.13
N ASP A 148 -12.46 -5.01 18.30
CA ASP A 148 -12.10 -6.22 17.56
C ASP A 148 -10.90 -6.97 18.16
N GLU A 149 -10.41 -6.48 19.31
CA GLU A 149 -9.29 -7.06 20.07
C GLU A 149 -8.12 -7.59 19.19
N PRO A 150 -7.54 -6.75 18.30
CA PRO A 150 -6.43 -7.18 17.45
C PRO A 150 -5.29 -7.78 18.26
N VAL A 151 -4.66 -8.82 17.71
CA VAL A 151 -3.47 -9.44 18.31
C VAL A 151 -2.40 -8.38 18.60
N PRO A 152 -1.58 -8.53 19.68
CA PRO A 152 -0.70 -7.46 20.15
C PRO A 152 0.22 -6.85 19.08
N ALA A 153 0.74 -7.67 18.15
CA ALA A 153 1.58 -7.21 17.06
C ALA A 153 0.82 -6.29 16.07
N LEU A 154 -0.42 -6.62 15.74
CA LEU A 154 -1.27 -5.78 14.87
C LEU A 154 -1.72 -4.52 15.62
N ARG A 155 -2.17 -4.66 16.88
CA ARG A 155 -2.59 -3.55 17.73
C ARG A 155 -1.55 -2.43 17.76
N ARG A 156 -0.31 -2.77 18.09
CA ARG A 156 0.81 -1.82 18.15
C ARG A 156 1.01 -1.09 16.82
N LYS A 157 0.95 -1.81 15.70
CA LYS A 157 1.09 -1.21 14.37
C LYS A 157 -0.06 -0.27 14.04
N LEU A 158 -1.30 -0.65 14.36
CA LEU A 158 -2.46 0.20 14.14
C LEU A 158 -2.43 1.46 15.02
N GLU A 159 -1.97 1.36 16.26
CA GLU A 159 -1.76 2.52 17.15
C GLU A 159 -0.78 3.52 16.52
N ASP A 160 0.40 3.05 16.07
CA ASP A 160 1.39 3.90 15.38
C ASP A 160 0.75 4.63 14.17
N GLN A 161 0.03 3.89 13.32
CA GLN A 161 -0.58 4.43 12.10
C GLN A 161 -1.68 5.46 12.39
N LEU A 162 -2.50 5.20 13.40
CA LEU A 162 -3.62 6.10 13.76
C LEU A 162 -3.12 7.38 14.44
N ASP A 163 -2.03 7.30 15.19
CA ASP A 163 -1.37 8.48 15.76
C ASP A 163 -0.78 9.37 14.67
N ASP A 164 -0.13 8.78 13.68
CA ASP A 164 0.39 9.49 12.50
C ASP A 164 -0.75 10.10 11.67
N LEU A 165 -1.81 9.35 11.38
CA LEU A 165 -2.99 9.85 10.67
C LEU A 165 -3.64 11.02 11.41
N ALA A 166 -3.85 10.90 12.73
CA ALA A 166 -4.42 11.97 13.53
C ALA A 166 -3.53 13.23 13.56
N ARG A 167 -2.20 13.07 13.51
CA ARG A 167 -1.26 14.19 13.41
C ARG A 167 -1.38 14.90 12.06
N ILE A 168 -1.47 14.15 10.96
CA ILE A 168 -1.63 14.70 9.60
C ILE A 168 -2.94 15.48 9.48
N LEU A 169 -4.06 14.94 9.98
CA LEU A 169 -5.37 15.61 9.93
C LEU A 169 -5.37 16.92 10.72
N ARG A 170 -4.77 16.94 11.92
CA ARG A 170 -4.60 18.17 12.71
C ARG A 170 -3.80 19.25 11.96
N ALA A 171 -2.70 18.88 11.33
CA ALA A 171 -1.89 19.82 10.55
C ALA A 171 -2.65 20.41 9.34
N ARG A 172 -3.51 19.61 8.68
CA ARG A 172 -4.35 20.10 7.58
C ARG A 172 -5.41 21.11 8.05
N ALA A 173 -6.02 20.88 9.21
CA ALA A 173 -7.01 21.79 9.77
C ALA A 173 -6.41 23.16 10.16
N THR A 174 -5.21 23.17 10.74
CA THR A 174 -4.52 24.42 11.11
C THR A 174 -4.06 25.21 9.87
N HIS A 175 -3.55 24.53 8.84
CA HIS A 175 -3.15 25.17 7.59
C HIS A 175 -4.34 25.79 6.84
N THR A 176 -5.49 25.12 6.86
CA THR A 176 -6.73 25.64 6.23
C THR A 176 -7.24 26.89 6.96
N THR A 177 -7.08 26.95 8.28
CA THR A 177 -7.52 28.10 9.10
C THR A 177 -6.61 29.32 8.94
N GLY A 178 -5.31 29.11 8.68
CA GLY A 178 -4.33 30.18 8.48
C GLY A 178 -4.36 30.88 7.12
N HIS A 179 -5.00 30.27 6.10
CA HIS A 179 -5.11 30.87 4.77
C HIS A 179 -6.31 31.83 4.62
N THR A 180 -7.30 31.75 5.50
CA THR A 180 -8.55 32.56 5.42
C THR A 180 -8.44 33.91 6.13
N THR A 181 -7.39 34.17 6.92
CA THR A 181 -7.23 35.42 7.71
C THR A 181 -6.37 36.50 7.03
N GLY A 182 -6.06 36.37 5.74
CA GLY A 182 -5.13 37.27 5.03
C GLY A 182 -5.71 38.04 3.83
N HIS A 183 -6.91 38.60 3.92
CA HIS A 183 -7.36 39.59 2.92
C HIS A 183 -8.37 40.61 3.48
N THR A 184 -7.89 41.49 4.37
CA THR A 184 -8.56 42.78 4.65
C THR A 184 -7.52 43.85 4.93
N THR A 185 -7.11 44.55 3.86
CA THR A 185 -6.64 45.95 3.85
C THR A 185 -7.14 46.48 2.50
N GLY A 186 -8.08 47.40 2.39
CA GLY A 186 -8.19 48.66 3.15
C GLY A 186 -7.45 49.75 2.38
N THR A 187 -8.09 50.93 2.24
CA THR A 187 -7.65 52.20 1.59
C THR A 187 -8.05 52.30 0.11
N GLY A 188 -8.76 53.32 -0.38
CA GLY A 188 -9.25 54.58 0.19
C GLY A 188 -9.84 55.42 -0.95
#